data_AF-A0A8T6BQ69-F1
#
_entry.id   AF-A0A8T6BQ69-F1
#
_cell.length_a   1.000
_cell.length_b   1.000
_cell.length_c   1.000
_cell.angle_alpha   90.00
_cell.angle_beta   90.00
_cell.angle_gamma   90.00
#
_symmetry.space_group_name_H-M   'P 1'
#
loop_
_entity.id
_entity.type
_entity.pdbx_description
1 polymer ?
#
loop_
_entity_poly.entity_id
_entity_poly.type
_entity_poly.pdbx_seq_one_letter_code
_entity_poly.pdbx_strand_id
1 'polypeptide(L)' 'LPMNKETSHVMLCGNPQMVRDTQQLLKETRQMTKHLRRRPGHMTAEHYW' A
#
# COMPACT_ATOMS: atom_id res chain seq x y z
N LEU A 1 17.53 -0.53 -4.71
CA LEU A 1 17.19 0.31 -3.54
C LEU A 1 16.20 -0.45 -2.67
N PRO A 2 16.36 -0.47 -1.33
CA PRO A 2 15.43 -1.14 -0.44
C PRO A 2 14.09 -0.37 -0.39
N MET A 3 12.97 -1.08 -0.45
CA MET A 3 11.64 -0.51 -0.34
C MET A 3 11.29 -0.34 1.15
N ASN A 4 11.29 0.91 1.62
CA ASN A 4 11.06 1.24 3.03
C ASN A 4 9.95 2.30 3.17
N LYS A 5 9.36 2.43 4.37
CA LYS A 5 8.27 3.37 4.63
C LYS A 5 8.70 4.84 4.51
N GLU A 6 9.97 5.17 4.72
CA GLU A 6 10.44 6.55 4.79
C GLU A 6 10.72 7.15 3.40
N THR A 7 11.08 6.32 2.43
CA THR A 7 11.54 6.77 1.10
C THR A 7 10.74 6.17 -0.05
N SER A 8 9.81 5.25 0.21
CA SER A 8 9.05 4.57 -0.83
C SER A 8 7.55 4.76 -0.65
N HIS A 9 6.87 5.05 -1.76
CA HIS A 9 5.42 5.07 -1.85
C HIS A 9 4.97 4.02 -2.86
N VAL A 10 4.05 3.15 -2.46
CA VAL A 10 3.62 1.99 -3.27
C VAL A 10 2.20 2.24 -3.80
N MET A 11 1.99 2.04 -5.10
CA MET A 11 0.67 2.09 -5.72
C MET A 11 0.25 0.67 -6.11
N LEU A 12 -0.92 0.23 -5.64
CA LEU A 12 -1.49 -1.08 -5.93
C LEU A 12 -2.70 -0.90 -6.85
N CYS A 13 -2.71 -1.61 -7.98
CA CYS A 13 -3.85 -1.65 -8.89
C CYS A 13 -4.07 -3.09 -9.33
N GLY A 14 -5.29 -3.59 -9.18
CA GLY A 14 -5.62 -4.96 -9.54
C GLY A 14 -6.95 -5.42 -8.99
N ASN A 15 -7.16 -6.73 -9.03
CA ASN A 15 -8.34 -7.37 -8.45
C ASN A 15 -8.48 -6.98 -6.94
N PRO A 16 -9.68 -6.61 -6.46
CA PRO A 16 -9.94 -6.31 -5.05
C PRO A 16 -9.40 -7.32 -4.04
N GLN A 17 -9.31 -8.61 -4.41
CA GLN A 17 -8.71 -9.64 -3.55
C GLN A 17 -7.19 -9.43 -3.42
N MET A 18 -6.50 -9.38 -4.56
CA MET A 18 -5.05 -9.18 -4.63
C MET A 18 -4.62 -7.87 -3.95
N VAL A 19 -5.39 -6.80 -4.15
CA VAL A 19 -5.13 -5.50 -3.52
C VAL A 19 -5.18 -5.61 -1.99
N ARG A 20 -6.20 -6.29 -1.45
CA ARG A 20 -6.35 -6.49 0.00
C ARG A 20 -5.21 -7.33 0.57
N ASP A 21 -4.91 -8.44 -0.06
CA ASP A 21 -3.84 -9.37 0.40
C ASP A 21 -2.47 -8.68 0.38
N THR A 22 -2.19 -7.91 -0.68
CA THR A 22 -0.93 -7.17 -0.82
C THR A 22 -0.84 -6.02 0.19
N GLN A 23 -1.95 -5.32 0.46
CA GLN A 23 -1.99 -4.28 1.49
C GLN A 23 -1.70 -4.84 2.89
N GLN A 24 -2.29 -5.99 3.23
CA GLN A 24 -2.05 -6.64 4.50
C GLN A 24 -0.59 -7.06 4.64
N LEU A 25 -0.04 -7.72 3.61
CA LEU A 25 1.36 -8.13 3.58
C LEU A 25 2.30 -6.95 3.81
N LEU A 26 2.10 -5.82 3.11
CA LEU A 26 2.94 -4.64 3.25
C LEU A 26 2.80 -3.95 4.63
N LYS A 27 1.60 -4.02 5.22
CA LYS A 27 1.36 -3.52 6.57
C LYS A 27 2.09 -4.35 7.62
N GLU A 28 2.04 -5.68 7.51
CA GLU A 28 2.65 -6.60 8.48
C GLU A 28 4.17 -6.66 8.33
N THR A 29 4.68 -6.75 7.09
CA THR A 29 6.11 -6.95 6.85
C THR A 29 6.92 -5.65 6.88
N ARG A 30 6.31 -4.52 6.47
CA ARG A 30 7.03 -3.24 6.29
C ARG A 30 6.44 -2.08 7.09
N GLN A 31 5.44 -2.33 7.93
CA GLN A 31 4.75 -1.30 8.73
C GLN A 31 4.27 -0.12 7.88
N MET A 32 3.94 -0.39 6.61
CA MET A 32 3.43 0.62 5.69
C MET A 32 1.95 0.84 5.94
N THR A 33 1.49 2.06 5.71
CA THR A 33 0.12 2.49 6.01
C THR A 33 -0.56 2.99 4.75
N LYS A 34 -1.87 2.78 4.66
CA LYS A 34 -2.67 3.32 3.55
C LYS A 34 -2.66 4.84 3.60
N HIS A 35 -2.37 5.44 2.46
CA HIS A 35 -2.51 6.87 2.23
C HIS A 35 -3.98 7.23 2.12
N LEU A 36 -4.43 8.15 2.97
CA LEU A 36 -5.79 8.68 2.98
C LEU A 36 -5.71 10.20 2.78
N ARG A 37 -6.75 10.81 2.21
CA ARG A 37 -6.79 12.25 1.94
C ARG A 37 -6.47 13.14 3.16
N ARG A 38 -6.84 12.69 4.37
CA ARG A 38 -6.59 13.39 5.64
C ARG A 38 -5.40 12.84 6.43
N ARG A 39 -4.85 11.70 6.03
CA ARG A 39 -3.77 11.02 6.75
C ARG A 39 -2.75 10.52 5.73
N PRO A 40 -1.61 11.20 5.56
CA PRO A 40 -0.57 10.74 4.66
C PRO A 40 -0.11 9.35 5.10
N GLY A 41 0.12 8.51 4.11
CA GLY A 41 0.63 7.16 4.27
C GLY A 41 1.49 6.79 3.08
N HIS A 42 1.92 5.54 3.06
CA HIS A 42 2.97 5.03 2.19
C HIS A 42 2.42 4.16 1.04
N MET A 43 1.11 3.90 1.03
CA MET A 43 0.48 3.00 0.05
C MET A 43 -0.83 3.55 -0.47
N THR A 44 -0.99 3.63 -1.79
CA THR A 44 -2.25 3.95 -2.47
C THR A 44 -2.75 2.70 -3.18
N ALA A 45 -4.07 2.51 -3.22
CA ALA A 45 -4.66 1.34 -3.83
C ALA A 45 -5.92 1.70 -4.62
N GLU A 46 -6.05 1.12 -5.80
CA GLU A 46 -7.20 1.22 -6.68
C GLU A 46 -7.65 -0.19 -7.08
N HIS A 47 -8.96 -0.37 -7.17
CA HIS A 47 -9.53 -1.62 -7.67
C HIS A 47 -9.67 -1.52 -9.19
N TYR A 48 -9.31 -2.59 -9.87
CA TYR A 48 -9.34 -2.64 -11.33
C TYR A 48 -10.77 -2.83 -11.89
N TRP A 49 -11.78 -2.99 -11.03
CA TRP A 49 -13.21 -3.13 -11.33
C TRP A 49 -14.03 -3.10 -10.04
#